data_AF-Q6R661-F1
#
_entry.id   AF-Q6R661-F1
#
_cell.length_a   1.000
_cell.length_b   1.000
_cell.length_c   1.000
_cell.angle_alpha   90.00
_cell.angle_beta   90.00
_cell.angle_gamma   90.00
#
_symmetry.space_group_name_H-M   'P 1'
#
loop_
_entity.id
_entity.type
_entity.pdbx_description
1 polymer ?
#
loop_
_entity_poly.entity_id
_entity_poly.type
_entity_poly.pdbx_seq_one_letter_code
_entity_poly.pdbx_strand_id
1 'polypeptide(L)'
;MKINLSWKTYAVLSIVSLGGIHAMEHVPAELTRVSEGYTRFYRSPTASVILSGLVKVKWDNEQMTMPLFKWIGGEQAEELHFCVHIAHSSGPKLNRARSLGTVNSNMDQHWAQAQRNSGATRRTIEGFHLFENDIPNFPDYIKIKLVPKT
;
A
#
# COMPACT_ATOMS: atom_id res chain seq x y z
N MET A 1 -27.08 -17.58 28.55
CA MET A 1 -27.80 -16.58 27.74
C MET A 1 -27.81 -17.07 26.30
N LYS A 2 -28.97 -17.45 25.74
CA LYS A 2 -29.09 -17.95 24.36
C LYS A 2 -29.61 -16.80 23.48
N ILE A 3 -28.84 -16.37 22.49
CA ILE A 3 -29.25 -15.32 21.55
C ILE A 3 -30.05 -15.99 20.44
N ASN A 4 -31.36 -15.78 20.41
CA ASN A 4 -32.23 -16.17 19.30
C ASN A 4 -32.22 -15.04 18.26
N LEU A 5 -31.43 -15.20 17.20
CA LEU A 5 -31.52 -14.32 16.03
C LEU A 5 -32.69 -14.76 15.14
N SER A 6 -33.62 -13.83 14.91
CA SER A 6 -34.78 -13.97 14.02
C SER A 6 -34.35 -14.27 12.58
N TRP A 7 -35.09 -15.16 11.90
CA TRP A 7 -34.81 -15.59 10.51
C TRP A 7 -34.72 -14.43 9.50
N LYS A 8 -35.33 -13.28 9.82
CA LYS A 8 -35.27 -12.07 8.99
C LYS A 8 -33.86 -11.47 8.94
N THR A 9 -33.03 -11.68 9.97
CA THR A 9 -31.66 -11.16 10.02
C THR A 9 -30.71 -11.97 9.12
N TYR A 10 -30.97 -13.26 8.91
CA TYR A 10 -30.19 -14.08 7.96
C TYR A 10 -30.44 -13.66 6.50
N ALA A 11 -31.70 -13.36 6.13
CA ALA A 11 -32.03 -12.99 4.76
C ALA A 11 -31.35 -11.68 4.31
N VAL A 12 -31.21 -10.69 5.20
CA VAL A 12 -30.53 -9.42 4.88
C VAL A 12 -29.03 -9.63 4.66
N LEU A 13 -28.39 -10.50 5.46
CA LEU A 13 -26.97 -10.82 5.27
C LEU A 13 -26.72 -11.61 3.98
N SER A 14 -27.64 -12.47 3.56
CA SER A 14 -27.51 -13.25 2.32
C SER A 14 -27.76 -12.43 1.05
N ILE A 15 -28.69 -11.47 1.08
CA ILE A 15 -29.00 -10.63 -0.10
C ILE A 15 -27.89 -9.62 -0.38
N VAL A 16 -27.27 -9.06 0.67
CA VAL A 16 -26.11 -8.17 0.50
C VAL A 16 -24.89 -8.93 -0.02
N SER A 17 -24.72 -10.20 0.37
CA SER A 17 -23.63 -11.04 -0.13
C SER A 17 -23.79 -11.52 -1.58
N LEU A 18 -25.00 -11.65 -2.13
CA LEU A 18 -25.19 -12.12 -3.51
C LEU A 18 -25.41 -10.99 -4.53
N GLY A 19 -26.06 -9.90 -4.14
CA GLY A 19 -26.24 -8.72 -5.01
C GLY A 19 -24.97 -7.88 -5.20
N GLY A 20 -24.04 -7.91 -4.24
CA GLY A 20 -22.76 -7.19 -4.33
C GLY A 20 -21.74 -7.84 -5.25
N ILE A 21 -21.81 -9.16 -5.45
CA ILE A 21 -20.79 -9.89 -6.24
C ILE A 21 -21.12 -9.82 -7.74
N HIS A 22 -22.40 -9.85 -8.14
CA HIS A 22 -22.79 -9.76 -9.55
C HIS A 22 -22.66 -8.33 -10.13
N ALA A 23 -22.66 -7.28 -9.31
CA ALA A 23 -22.45 -5.91 -9.79
C ALA A 23 -20.97 -5.57 -10.05
N MET A 24 -20.03 -6.45 -9.68
CA MET A 24 -18.59 -6.23 -9.87
C MET A 24 -18.00 -6.95 -11.10
N GLU A 25 -18.75 -7.82 -11.77
CA GLU A 25 -18.21 -8.57 -12.92
C GLU A 25 -18.10 -7.76 -14.22
N HIS A 26 -18.79 -6.62 -14.33
CA HIS A 26 -18.83 -5.83 -15.57
C HIS A 26 -18.64 -4.32 -15.37
N VAL A 27 -17.78 -3.93 -14.42
CA VAL A 27 -17.19 -2.58 -14.47
C VAL A 27 -15.85 -2.70 -15.18
N PRO A 28 -15.69 -2.12 -16.39
CA PRO A 28 -14.40 -2.04 -17.04
C PRO A 28 -13.41 -1.39 -16.06
N ALA A 29 -12.25 -2.01 -15.89
CA ALA A 29 -11.19 -1.51 -14.99
C ALA A 29 -10.76 -0.06 -15.29
N GLU A 30 -11.15 0.49 -16.44
CA GLU A 30 -10.97 1.89 -16.83
C GLU A 30 -11.84 2.90 -16.04
N LEU A 31 -12.99 2.47 -15.51
CA LEU A 31 -13.96 3.36 -14.82
C LEU A 31 -13.74 3.43 -13.30
N THR A 32 -13.14 2.40 -12.71
CA THR A 32 -12.66 2.43 -11.34
C THR A 32 -11.17 2.68 -11.36
N ARG A 33 -10.74 3.95 -11.22
CA ARG A 33 -9.34 4.32 -10.93
C ARG A 33 -8.85 3.78 -9.56
N VAL A 34 -9.30 2.59 -9.14
CA VAL A 34 -8.72 1.78 -8.09
C VAL A 34 -7.40 1.25 -8.64
N SER A 35 -6.40 2.12 -8.55
CA SER A 35 -4.98 1.85 -8.75
C SER A 35 -4.63 0.41 -8.33
N GLU A 36 -3.87 -0.31 -9.19
CA GLU A 36 -3.39 -1.71 -9.14
C GLU A 36 -2.79 -2.19 -7.78
N GLY A 37 -3.50 -2.00 -6.68
CA GLY A 37 -3.00 -2.18 -5.31
C GLY A 37 -2.01 -1.12 -4.83
N TYR A 38 -1.73 -0.04 -5.57
CA TYR A 38 -0.85 1.03 -5.06
C TYR A 38 -1.57 2.00 -4.14
N THR A 39 -0.90 2.33 -3.03
CA THR A 39 -1.27 3.39 -2.10
C THR A 39 -0.54 4.67 -2.47
N ARG A 40 -1.27 5.80 -2.51
CA ARG A 40 -0.68 7.14 -2.69
C ARG A 40 -0.09 7.60 -1.36
N PHE A 41 1.21 7.86 -1.33
CA PHE A 41 1.91 8.40 -0.17
C PHE A 41 2.41 9.80 -0.48
N TYR A 42 1.70 10.81 0.05
CA TYR A 42 1.91 12.23 -0.26
C TYR A 42 3.21 12.75 0.34
N ARG A 43 3.86 13.66 -0.39
CA ARG A 43 5.03 14.45 0.06
C ARG A 43 4.60 15.57 1.01
N SER A 44 4.03 15.18 2.13
CA SER A 44 3.81 16.02 3.30
C SER A 44 4.55 15.40 4.50
N PRO A 45 5.31 16.16 5.31
CA PRO A 45 6.09 15.62 6.44
C PRO A 45 5.25 14.82 7.45
N THR A 46 3.96 15.15 7.58
CA THR A 46 3.03 14.49 8.50
C THR A 46 2.25 13.34 7.86
N ALA A 47 2.47 13.07 6.56
CA ALA A 47 1.79 11.98 5.88
C ALA A 47 2.15 10.63 6.52
N SER A 48 1.13 9.80 6.71
CA SER A 48 1.30 8.40 7.11
C SER A 48 0.23 7.56 6.45
N VAL A 49 0.61 6.37 5.98
CA VAL A 49 -0.30 5.41 5.34
C VAL A 49 -0.07 4.01 5.89
N ILE A 50 -1.02 3.12 5.64
CA ILE A 50 -0.91 1.69 5.96
C ILE A 50 -0.97 0.91 4.65
N LEU A 51 0.04 0.07 4.40
CA LEU A 51 0.07 -0.81 3.25
C LEU A 51 -0.50 -2.18 3.63
N SER A 52 -1.54 -2.61 2.89
CA SER A 52 -2.20 -3.91 3.03
C SER A 52 -2.68 -4.25 4.46
N GLY A 53 -2.89 -3.25 5.33
CA GLY A 53 -3.20 -3.48 6.75
C GLY A 53 -2.04 -3.97 7.62
N LEU A 54 -0.84 -4.17 7.04
CA LEU A 54 0.27 -4.86 7.69
C LEU A 54 1.44 -3.95 8.07
N VAL A 55 1.71 -2.91 7.29
CA VAL A 55 2.90 -2.06 7.47
C VAL A 55 2.49 -0.60 7.48
N LYS A 56 2.77 0.11 8.58
CA LYS A 56 2.70 1.57 8.64
C LYS A 56 3.89 2.18 7.91
N VAL A 57 3.65 3.30 7.25
CA VAL A 57 4.66 4.08 6.51
C VAL A 57 4.62 5.53 6.97
N LYS A 58 5.80 6.14 7.11
CA LYS A 58 5.99 7.58 7.32
C LYS A 58 7.25 8.06 6.60
N TRP A 59 7.47 9.35 6.54
CA TRP A 59 8.74 9.91 6.06
C TRP A 59 9.83 9.81 7.12
N ASP A 60 11.09 9.79 6.65
CA ASP A 60 12.27 9.82 7.50
C ASP A 60 12.42 11.13 8.27
N ASN A 61 12.14 12.25 7.61
CA ASN A 61 12.26 13.62 8.14
C ASN A 61 11.46 14.60 7.24
N GLU A 62 11.59 15.89 7.51
CA GLU A 62 10.95 16.97 6.74
C GLU A 62 11.45 17.08 5.30
N GLN A 63 12.69 16.63 5.03
CA GLN A 63 13.22 16.58 3.67
C GLN A 63 12.57 15.45 2.84
N MET A 64 11.91 14.49 3.50
CA MET A 64 11.15 13.40 2.89
C MET A 64 11.97 12.64 1.84
N THR A 65 13.18 12.24 2.22
CA THR A 65 14.11 11.62 1.27
C THR A 65 13.83 10.14 1.08
N MET A 66 13.24 9.47 2.08
CA MET A 66 12.82 8.07 1.96
C MET A 66 11.71 7.69 2.94
N PRO A 67 10.86 6.72 2.59
CA PRO A 67 9.89 6.16 3.53
C PRO A 67 10.57 5.26 4.59
N LEU A 68 10.05 5.35 5.81
CA LEU A 68 10.31 4.42 6.90
C LEU A 68 9.09 3.52 7.12
N PHE A 69 9.34 2.28 7.51
CA PHE A 69 8.35 1.22 7.62
C PHE A 69 8.33 0.65 9.04
N LYS A 70 7.14 0.26 9.50
CA LYS A 70 6.96 -0.44 10.78
C LYS A 70 5.85 -1.47 10.65
N TRP A 71 6.14 -2.72 10.99
CA TRP A 71 5.17 -3.80 11.02
C TRP A 71 4.13 -3.56 12.11
N ILE A 72 2.86 -3.78 11.76
CA ILE A 72 1.70 -3.68 12.64
C ILE A 72 0.72 -4.85 12.47
N GLY A 73 1.10 -5.87 11.68
CA GLY A 73 0.25 -7.02 11.36
C GLY A 73 0.15 -8.07 12.47
N GLY A 74 0.58 -7.75 13.69
CA GLY A 74 0.60 -8.68 14.83
C GLY A 74 1.76 -9.68 14.78
N GLU A 75 1.93 -10.43 15.87
CA GLU A 75 2.94 -11.49 15.97
C GLU A 75 2.74 -12.53 14.86
N GLN A 76 3.84 -12.97 14.25
CA GLN A 76 3.85 -13.99 13.21
C GLN A 76 4.63 -15.20 13.71
N ALA A 77 4.15 -16.41 13.40
CA ALA A 77 4.85 -17.64 13.75
C ALA A 77 6.19 -17.77 13.02
N GLU A 78 6.26 -17.28 11.78
CA GLU A 78 7.48 -17.21 10.97
C GLU A 78 7.68 -15.80 10.42
N GLU A 79 8.94 -15.44 10.13
CA GLU A 79 9.26 -14.13 9.59
C GLU A 79 8.74 -13.97 8.15
N LEU A 80 7.73 -13.12 7.99
CA LEU A 80 7.16 -12.80 6.68
C LEU A 80 7.96 -11.68 6.01
N HIS A 81 8.29 -11.87 4.73
CA HIS A 81 9.05 -10.92 3.93
C HIS A 81 8.20 -10.34 2.80
N PHE A 82 8.33 -9.02 2.58
CA PHE A 82 7.60 -8.31 1.54
C PHE A 82 8.53 -7.38 0.76
N CYS A 83 8.45 -7.43 -0.56
CA CYS A 83 9.07 -6.45 -1.45
C CYS A 83 8.22 -5.17 -1.46
N VAL A 84 8.85 -4.02 -1.24
CA VAL A 84 8.19 -2.72 -1.38
C VAL A 84 8.32 -2.26 -2.81
N HIS A 85 7.23 -2.37 -3.57
CA HIS A 85 7.16 -1.89 -4.94
C HIS A 85 6.87 -0.40 -4.99
N ILE A 86 7.54 0.31 -5.89
CA ILE A 86 7.32 1.73 -6.21
C ILE A 86 7.12 1.90 -7.71
N ALA A 87 6.17 2.75 -8.10
CA ALA A 87 5.97 3.12 -9.50
C ALA A 87 6.90 4.27 -9.93
N HIS A 88 7.23 4.32 -11.21
CA HIS A 88 7.87 5.48 -11.82
C HIS A 88 6.81 6.32 -12.54
N SER A 89 6.88 7.64 -12.39
CA SER A 89 6.02 8.60 -13.08
C SER A 89 6.56 9.02 -14.45
N SER A 90 7.88 8.94 -14.63
CA SER A 90 8.57 9.32 -15.86
C SER A 90 9.73 8.37 -16.20
N GLY A 91 10.19 8.45 -17.45
CA GLY A 91 11.25 7.60 -17.99
C GLY A 91 10.76 6.26 -18.57
N PRO A 92 11.66 5.32 -18.85
CA PRO A 92 11.32 4.09 -19.56
C PRO A 92 10.61 3.06 -18.66
N LYS A 93 9.73 2.25 -19.27
CA LYS A 93 9.03 1.11 -18.64
C LYS A 93 8.13 1.51 -17.46
N LEU A 94 7.29 2.53 -17.64
CA LEU A 94 6.36 3.05 -16.62
C LEU A 94 5.36 2.01 -16.10
N ASN A 95 5.02 1.02 -16.93
CA ASN A 95 4.16 -0.10 -16.56
C ASN A 95 4.85 -1.15 -15.66
N ARG A 96 6.15 -1.00 -15.36
CA ARG A 96 6.88 -1.95 -14.50
C ARG A 96 7.24 -1.30 -13.18
N ALA A 97 6.82 -1.92 -12.09
CA ALA A 97 7.27 -1.59 -10.74
C ALA A 97 8.80 -1.67 -10.62
N ARG A 98 9.36 -0.83 -9.76
CA ARG A 98 10.69 -1.00 -9.16
C ARG A 98 10.54 -1.31 -7.68
N SER A 99 11.65 -1.61 -7.03
CA SER A 99 11.69 -1.95 -5.61
C SER A 99 12.47 -0.89 -4.85
N LEU A 100 11.99 -0.54 -3.65
CA LEU A 100 12.75 0.21 -2.63
C LEU A 100 13.57 -0.73 -1.73
N GLY A 101 13.37 -2.04 -1.84
CA GLY A 101 13.91 -3.05 -0.97
C GLY A 101 12.83 -3.95 -0.37
N THR A 102 13.18 -4.68 0.69
CA THR A 102 12.27 -5.55 1.43
C THR A 102 12.04 -5.08 2.86
N VAL A 103 10.85 -5.32 3.35
CA VAL A 103 10.47 -5.17 4.77
C VAL A 103 10.01 -6.53 5.28
N ASN A 104 10.05 -6.72 6.60
CA ASN A 104 9.63 -7.99 7.20
C ASN A 104 8.84 -7.78 8.50
N SER A 105 8.25 -8.86 9.01
CA SER A 105 7.43 -8.84 10.22
C SER A 105 8.24 -8.55 11.50
N ASN A 106 9.57 -8.68 11.48
CA ASN A 106 10.45 -8.35 12.60
C ASN A 106 10.73 -6.84 12.73
N MET A 107 10.21 -6.00 11.81
CA MET A 107 10.27 -4.53 11.89
C MET A 107 9.13 -3.95 12.75
N ASP A 108 8.77 -4.61 13.85
CA ASP A 108 7.56 -4.33 14.65
C ASP A 108 7.79 -3.38 15.84
N GLN A 109 9.03 -3.26 16.32
CA GLN A 109 9.38 -2.39 17.45
C GLN A 109 9.82 -0.99 17.00
N HIS A 110 10.66 -0.92 15.97
CA HIS A 110 11.28 0.32 15.50
C HIS A 110 10.92 0.62 14.04
N TRP A 111 10.90 1.92 13.71
CA TRP A 111 10.82 2.35 12.32
C TRP A 111 12.12 1.99 11.61
N ALA A 112 12.03 1.37 10.44
CA ALA A 112 13.18 0.89 9.68
C ALA A 112 13.13 1.34 8.22
N GLN A 113 14.31 1.43 7.60
CA GLN A 113 14.41 1.56 6.14
C GLN A 113 14.15 0.20 5.49
N ALA A 114 13.63 0.19 4.26
CA ALA A 114 13.57 -1.05 3.48
C ALA A 114 14.99 -1.58 3.25
N GLN A 115 15.19 -2.88 3.48
CA GLN A 115 16.48 -3.55 3.25
C GLN A 115 16.74 -3.64 1.74
N ARG A 116 17.88 -3.15 1.28
CA ARG A 116 18.17 -3.07 -0.16
C ARG A 116 18.35 -4.46 -0.75
N ASN A 117 17.68 -4.74 -1.87
CA ASN A 117 17.82 -5.99 -2.61
C ASN A 117 19.12 -6.04 -3.44
N SER A 118 19.65 -4.87 -3.83
CA SER A 118 20.86 -4.75 -4.66
C SER A 118 21.45 -3.34 -4.60
N GLY A 119 22.68 -3.18 -5.08
CA GLY A 119 23.32 -1.87 -5.28
C GLY A 119 22.56 -0.93 -6.23
N ALA A 120 21.73 -1.47 -7.14
CA ALA A 120 20.89 -0.70 -8.06
C ALA A 120 19.55 -0.26 -7.45
N THR A 121 19.17 -0.81 -6.29
CA THR A 121 17.93 -0.42 -5.58
C THR A 121 18.08 1.02 -5.08
N ARG A 122 17.19 1.92 -5.52
CA ARG A 122 17.21 3.34 -5.11
C ARG A 122 16.88 3.44 -3.63
N ARG A 123 17.71 4.19 -2.90
CA ARG A 123 17.51 4.44 -1.46
C ARG A 123 16.61 5.65 -1.22
N THR A 124 16.73 6.65 -2.08
CA THR A 124 16.05 7.94 -1.97
C THR A 124 14.95 8.08 -3.03
N ILE A 125 13.95 8.89 -2.70
CA ILE A 125 12.90 9.30 -3.62
C ILE A 125 13.44 10.38 -4.56
N GLU A 126 13.58 9.99 -5.81
CA GLU A 126 13.92 10.86 -6.94
C GLU A 126 12.68 11.45 -7.63
N GLY A 127 12.87 12.48 -8.47
CA GLY A 127 11.80 13.14 -9.23
C GLY A 127 10.97 12.21 -10.12
N PHE A 128 11.57 11.16 -10.68
CA PHE A 128 10.87 10.16 -11.51
C PHE A 128 9.96 9.21 -10.71
N HIS A 129 9.86 9.35 -9.39
CA HIS A 129 8.84 8.67 -8.58
C HIS A 129 7.65 9.57 -8.24
N LEU A 130 7.76 10.88 -8.49
CA LEU A 130 6.77 11.87 -8.07
C LEU A 130 5.66 11.97 -9.10
N PHE A 131 4.42 11.79 -8.63
CA PHE A 131 3.21 12.05 -9.38
C PHE A 131 2.62 13.37 -8.88
N GLU A 132 2.29 14.25 -9.81
CA GLU A 132 1.55 15.48 -9.50
C GLU A 132 0.19 15.13 -8.88
N ASN A 133 -0.27 15.98 -7.98
CA ASN A 133 -1.58 15.84 -7.37
C ASN A 133 -2.68 16.08 -8.41
N ASP A 134 -3.81 15.39 -8.26
CA ASP A 134 -4.97 15.61 -9.14
C ASP A 134 -5.57 17.03 -8.94
N ILE A 135 -5.32 17.66 -7.78
CA ILE A 135 -5.73 19.03 -7.47
C ILE A 135 -4.49 19.95 -7.48
N PRO A 136 -4.49 21.04 -8.26
CA PRO A 136 -3.38 21.99 -8.29
C PRO A 136 -3.04 22.54 -6.90
N ASN A 137 -1.75 22.83 -6.67
CA ASN A 137 -1.21 23.36 -5.40
C ASN A 137 -1.25 22.40 -4.20
N PHE A 138 -1.75 21.17 -4.37
CA PHE A 138 -1.58 20.13 -3.35
C PHE A 138 -0.28 19.35 -3.56
N PRO A 139 0.29 18.74 -2.50
CA PRO A 139 1.56 18.04 -2.60
C PRO A 139 1.52 16.86 -3.57
N ASP A 140 2.63 16.64 -4.26
CA ASP A 140 2.92 15.43 -5.02
C ASP A 140 2.85 14.18 -4.15
N TYR A 141 2.80 13.01 -4.78
CA TYR A 141 2.82 11.74 -4.08
C TYR A 141 3.66 10.69 -4.81
N ILE A 142 4.12 9.69 -4.05
CA ILE A 142 4.66 8.45 -4.62
C ILE A 142 3.57 7.37 -4.59
N LYS A 143 3.68 6.37 -5.48
CA LYS A 143 2.81 5.18 -5.48
C LYS A 143 3.60 3.97 -4.98
N ILE A 144 3.23 3.44 -3.82
CA ILE A 144 3.91 2.29 -3.19
C ILE A 144 2.93 1.16 -2.81
N LYS A 145 3.40 -0.09 -2.83
CA LYS A 145 2.65 -1.27 -2.38
C LYS A 145 3.55 -2.39 -1.86
N LEU A 146 2.98 -3.31 -1.08
CA LEU A 146 3.65 -4.53 -0.66
C LEU A 146 3.37 -5.66 -1.65
N VAL A 147 4.38 -6.46 -1.94
CA VAL A 147 4.25 -7.72 -2.67
C VAL A 147 4.95 -8.80 -1.84
N PRO A 148 4.31 -9.94 -1.54
CA PRO A 148 4.96 -11.04 -0.83
C PRO A 148 6.26 -11.44 -1.53
N LYS A 149 7.32 -11.64 -0.76
CA LYS A 149 8.60 -12.15 -1.28
C LYS A 149 8.49 -13.67 -1.35
N THR A 150 8.41 -14.20 -2.57
CA THR A 150 8.44 -15.65 -2.87
C THR A 150 9.85 -16.11 -3.20
#